data_AF-A0A9E5NW84-F1
#
_entry.id   AF-A0A9E5NW84-F1
#
_cell.length_a   1.000
_cell.length_b   1.000
_cell.length_c   1.000
_cell.angle_alpha   90.00
_cell.angle_beta   90.00
_cell.angle_gamma   90.00
#
_symmetry.space_group_name_H-M   'P 1'
#
loop_
_entity.id
_entity.type
_entity.pdbx_description
1 polymer ?
#
loop_
_entity_poly.entity_id
_entity_poly.type
_entity_poly.pdbx_seq_one_letter_code
_entity_poly.pdbx_strand_id
1 'polypeptide(L)'
;MANIKVDGDVWKARLGQERPRPGVRLVLFLSQPTGQRPYRVVEVPEDSFSSQGDVDKLSKKQLLELYERSTSMDVPVYRSDEVHDVGKRTDD
;
A
#
# COMPACT_ATOMS: atom_id res chain seq x y z
N MET A 1 -14.42 -8.45 6.93
CA MET A 1 -13.13 -7.76 6.67
C MET A 1 -12.01 -8.78 6.77
N ALA A 2 -11.39 -9.12 5.63
CA ALA A 2 -10.28 -10.05 5.52
C ALA A 2 -9.07 -9.59 6.36
N ASN A 3 -8.47 -10.55 7.07
CA ASN A 3 -7.28 -10.33 7.89
C ASN A 3 -6.36 -11.55 7.87
N ILE A 4 -5.07 -11.30 8.12
CA ILE A 4 -4.03 -12.31 8.25
C ILE A 4 -3.15 -12.01 9.46
N LYS A 5 -2.53 -13.05 10.03
CA LYS A 5 -1.54 -12.92 11.09
C LYS A 5 -0.16 -13.21 10.53
N VAL A 6 0.75 -12.25 10.61
CA VAL A 6 2.13 -12.36 10.10
C VAL A 6 3.07 -11.74 11.14
N ASP A 7 4.16 -12.43 11.47
CA ASP A 7 5.15 -12.00 12.48
C ASP A 7 4.57 -11.67 13.88
N GLY A 8 3.41 -12.23 14.21
CA GLY A 8 2.72 -11.96 15.47
C GLY A 8 1.69 -10.83 15.40
N ASP A 9 1.75 -10.00 14.36
CA ASP A 9 0.83 -8.89 14.09
C ASP A 9 -0.36 -9.30 13.24
N VAL A 10 -1.50 -8.63 13.46
CA VAL A 10 -2.72 -8.83 12.67
C VAL A 10 -2.83 -7.72 11.64
N TRP A 11 -2.84 -8.11 10.37
CA TRP A 11 -2.94 -7.22 9.23
C TRP A 11 -4.32 -7.33 8.60
N LYS A 12 -5.02 -6.20 8.50
CA LYS A 12 -6.32 -6.09 7.84
C LYS A 12 -6.15 -5.68 6.39
N ALA A 13 -6.69 -6.47 5.48
CA ALA A 13 -6.70 -6.17 4.05
C ALA A 13 -7.89 -5.29 3.69
N ARG A 14 -7.64 -4.19 2.99
CA ARG A 14 -8.65 -3.24 2.51
C ARG A 14 -8.37 -2.87 1.07
N LEU A 15 -9.40 -2.80 0.24
CA LEU A 15 -9.29 -2.27 -1.11
C LEU A 15 -9.15 -0.75 -1.02
N GLY A 16 -8.09 -0.23 -1.64
CA GLY A 16 -7.86 1.19 -1.81
C GLY A 16 -8.92 1.81 -2.71
N GLN A 17 -9.36 3.00 -2.34
CA GLN A 17 -10.25 3.80 -3.19
C GLN A 17 -9.47 4.51 -4.30
N GLU A 18 -8.15 4.68 -4.10
CA GLU A 18 -7.27 5.33 -5.05
C GLU A 18 -6.85 4.39 -6.18
N ARG A 19 -6.80 4.94 -7.40
CA ARG A 19 -6.33 4.27 -8.60
C ARG A 19 -5.05 4.96 -9.04
N PRO A 20 -3.86 4.38 -8.75
CA PRO A 20 -2.59 5.03 -9.08
C PRO A 20 -2.39 5.14 -10.59
N ARG A 21 -2.96 4.21 -11.36
CA ARG A 21 -2.89 4.15 -12.82
C ARG A 21 -4.09 3.40 -13.40
N PRO A 22 -4.49 3.65 -14.66
CA PRO A 22 -5.60 2.94 -15.29
C PRO A 22 -5.34 1.43 -15.31
N GLY A 23 -6.37 0.64 -14.98
CA GLY A 23 -6.29 -0.82 -14.90
C GLY A 23 -5.62 -1.39 -13.64
N VAL A 24 -5.25 -0.54 -12.66
CA VAL A 24 -4.63 -0.98 -11.40
C VAL A 24 -5.43 -0.48 -10.20
N ARG A 25 -5.52 -1.35 -9.19
CA ARG A 25 -6.04 -1.03 -7.87
C ARG A 25 -5.00 -1.34 -6.80
N LEU A 26 -5.18 -0.70 -5.65
CA LEU A 26 -4.33 -0.91 -4.48
C LEU A 26 -5.06 -1.77 -3.45
N VAL A 27 -4.37 -2.73 -2.87
CA VAL A 27 -4.81 -3.40 -1.65
C VAL A 27 -3.87 -2.96 -0.53
N LEU A 28 -4.47 -2.41 0.53
CA LEU A 28 -3.77 -1.92 1.71
C LEU A 28 -3.84 -2.96 2.82
N PHE A 29 -2.71 -3.22 3.46
CA PHE A 29 -2.61 -4.00 4.68
C PHE A 29 -2.32 -3.06 5.84
N LEU A 30 -3.25 -2.98 6.78
CA LEU A 30 -3.18 -2.12 7.96
C LEU A 30 -2.92 -2.96 9.21
N SER A 31 -1.88 -2.63 9.98
CA SER A 31 -1.60 -3.30 11.25
C SER A 31 -2.59 -2.88 12.36
N GLN A 32 -3.02 -3.84 13.18
CA GLN A 32 -3.80 -3.63 14.40
C GLN A 32 -2.90 -3.74 15.65
N PRO A 33 -3.21 -3.04 16.78
CA PRO A 33 -4.47 -2.39 17.13
C PRO A 33 -4.56 -0.90 16.78
N THR A 34 -3.44 -0.25 16.53
CA THR A 34 -3.38 1.22 16.48
C THR A 34 -3.81 1.81 15.14
N GLY A 35 -3.89 1.02 14.06
CA GLY A 35 -4.06 1.58 12.71
C GLY A 35 -2.94 2.56 12.33
N GLN A 36 -1.87 2.57 13.13
CA GLN A 36 -0.69 3.40 12.98
C GLN A 36 0.39 2.58 12.31
N ARG A 37 1.26 3.30 11.61
CA ARG A 37 2.33 2.81 10.75
C ARG A 37 3.15 1.69 11.40
N PRO A 38 3.65 0.73 10.62
CA PRO A 38 3.67 0.70 9.15
C PRO A 38 2.39 0.15 8.50
N TYR A 39 2.07 0.60 7.28
CA TYR A 39 1.10 -0.06 6.40
C TYR A 39 1.80 -0.60 5.16
N ARG A 40 1.23 -1.64 4.54
CA ARG A 40 1.76 -2.18 3.29
C ARG A 40 0.78 -2.00 2.15
N VAL A 41 1.28 -1.85 0.93
CA VAL A 41 0.45 -1.72 -0.26
C VAL A 41 0.88 -2.74 -1.30
N VAL A 42 -0.08 -3.30 -2.01
CA VAL A 42 0.18 -4.10 -3.21
C VAL A 42 -0.68 -3.60 -4.36
N GLU A 43 -0.05 -3.45 -5.51
CA GLU A 43 -0.73 -3.15 -6.75
C GLU A 43 -1.26 -4.44 -7.36
N VAL A 44 -2.55 -4.43 -7.67
CA VAL A 44 -3.27 -5.56 -8.27
C VAL A 44 -3.99 -5.09 -9.52
N PRO A 45 -4.19 -5.97 -10.52
CA PRO A 45 -5.03 -5.64 -11.66
C PRO A 45 -6.43 -5.24 -11.18
N GLU A 46 -7.04 -4.22 -11.79
CA GLU A 46 -8.41 -3.82 -11.47
C GLU A 46 -9.39 -5.00 -11.63
N ASP A 47 -9.18 -5.83 -12.65
CA ASP A 47 -9.97 -7.03 -12.94
C ASP A 47 -9.90 -8.09 -11.84
N SER A 48 -8.85 -8.08 -11.00
CA SER A 48 -8.71 -9.04 -9.90
C SER A 48 -9.64 -8.74 -8.73
N PHE A 49 -9.98 -7.47 -8.49
CA PHE A 49 -10.78 -7.05 -7.34
C PHE A 49 -11.70 -5.87 -7.67
N SER A 50 -12.92 -6.20 -8.11
CA SER A 50 -13.96 -5.23 -8.45
C SER A 50 -14.53 -4.52 -7.22
N SER A 51 -14.56 -5.17 -6.06
CA SER A 51 -15.11 -4.64 -4.81
C SER A 51 -14.36 -5.11 -3.56
N GLN A 52 -14.57 -4.43 -2.43
CA GLN A 52 -14.05 -4.87 -1.12
C GLN A 52 -14.51 -6.29 -0.76
N GLY A 53 -15.69 -6.72 -1.23
CA GLY A 53 -16.20 -8.07 -1.05
C GLY A 53 -15.37 -9.16 -1.74
N ASP A 54 -14.67 -8.83 -2.83
CA ASP A 54 -13.78 -9.79 -3.51
C ASP A 54 -12.51 -10.02 -2.68
N VAL A 55 -11.96 -8.95 -2.10
CA VAL A 55 -10.85 -9.04 -1.14
C VAL A 55 -11.26 -9.80 0.12
N ASP A 56 -12.50 -9.65 0.57
CA ASP A 56 -13.03 -10.33 1.76
C ASP A 56 -13.17 -11.85 1.58
N LYS A 57 -13.42 -12.29 0.34
CA LYS A 57 -13.53 -13.72 -0.03
C LYS A 57 -12.18 -14.41 -0.21
N LEU A 58 -11.07 -13.67 -0.17
CA LEU A 58 -9.75 -14.25 -0.34
C LEU A 58 -9.43 -15.23 0.78
N SER A 59 -8.84 -16.36 0.39
CA SER A 59 -8.31 -17.32 1.35
C SER A 59 -7.11 -16.75 2.10
N LYS A 60 -6.86 -17.23 3.32
CA LYS A 60 -5.67 -16.82 4.10
C LYS A 60 -4.36 -16.97 3.32
N LYS A 61 -4.24 -18.03 2.52
CA LYS A 61 -3.09 -18.26 1.63
C LYS A 61 -2.93 -17.14 0.60
N GLN A 62 -4.01 -16.77 -0.09
CA GLN A 62 -3.97 -15.70 -1.10
C GLN A 62 -3.68 -14.33 -0.47
N LEU A 63 -4.23 -14.07 0.71
CA LEU A 63 -3.93 -12.85 1.46
C LEU A 63 -2.45 -12.79 1.87
N LEU A 64 -1.87 -13.93 2.28
CA LEU A 64 -0.45 -14.03 2.58
C LEU A 64 0.40 -13.77 1.32
N GLU A 65 0.08 -14.38 0.19
CA GLU A 65 0.78 -14.15 -1.08
C GLU A 65 0.74 -12.66 -1.49
N LEU A 66 -0.41 -12.00 -1.34
CA LEU A 66 -0.54 -10.57 -1.58
C LEU A 66 0.27 -9.73 -0.60
N TYR A 67 0.32 -10.14 0.67
CA TYR A 67 1.12 -9.48 1.71
C TYR A 67 2.62 -9.63 1.48
N GLU A 68 3.09 -10.79 1.05
CA GLU A 68 4.50 -11.02 0.72
C GLU A 68 4.94 -10.20 -0.50
N ARG A 69 4.03 -9.99 -1.46
CA ARG A 69 4.24 -9.10 -2.62
C ARG A 69 4.04 -7.62 -2.30
N SER A 70 3.53 -7.29 -1.11
CA SER A 70 3.26 -5.92 -0.74
C SER A 70 4.55 -5.20 -0.35
N THR A 71 4.65 -3.95 -0.77
CA THR A 71 5.75 -3.07 -0.36
C THR A 71 5.35 -2.40 0.96
N SER A 72 6.22 -2.51 1.96
CA SER A 72 6.11 -1.74 3.20
C SER A 72 6.28 -0.28 2.86
N MET A 73 5.24 0.51 3.06
CA MET A 73 5.35 1.96 3.00
C MET A 73 5.45 2.45 4.44
N ASP A 74 6.67 2.82 4.84
CA ASP A 74 6.80 3.93 5.76
C ASP A 74 6.20 5.16 5.04
N VAL A 75 5.72 6.16 5.80
CA VAL A 75 5.05 7.36 5.29
C VAL A 75 5.52 7.76 3.89
N PRO A 76 4.65 8.23 2.97
CA PRO A 76 5.16 9.05 1.89
C PRO A 76 5.97 10.16 2.55
N VAL A 77 7.28 10.20 2.30
CA VAL A 77 8.00 11.46 2.31
C VAL A 77 7.23 12.23 1.25
N TYR A 78 6.35 13.14 1.68
CA TYR A 78 5.72 14.09 0.80
C TYR A 78 6.89 14.91 0.25
N ARG A 79 7.52 14.44 -0.83
CA ARG A 79 8.42 15.24 -1.66
C ARG A 79 7.49 16.19 -2.40
N SER A 80 7.07 17.22 -1.70
CA SER A 80 6.59 18.45 -2.32
C SER A 80 7.56 19.51 -1.85
N ASP A 81 8.31 20.07 -2.81
CA ASP A 81 9.48 20.94 -2.66
C ASP A 81 10.69 20.27 -2.00
N GLU A 82 11.79 20.00 -2.69
CA GLU A 82 12.73 21.02 -3.15
C GLU A 82 13.53 20.47 -4.35
N VAL A 83 13.13 20.86 -5.56
CA VAL A 83 13.97 20.81 -6.76
C VAL A 83 14.15 22.22 -7.30
N HIS A 84 14.79 23.09 -6.52
CA HIS A 84 15.48 24.30 -6.99
C HIS A 84 16.59 24.53 -5.96
N ASP A 85 17.85 24.24 -6.23
CA ASP A 85 18.71 25.17 -6.95
C ASP A 85 19.80 24.39 -7.70
N VAL A 86 19.66 24.32 -9.02
CA VAL A 86 20.80 24.06 -9.91
C VAL A 86 21.73 25.25 -9.74
N GLY A 87 22.95 24.97 -9.28
CA GLY A 87 23.87 26.00 -8.89
C GLY A 87 24.21 26.99 -10.00
N LYS A 88 24.60 28.19 -9.56
CA LYS A 88 25.55 29.02 -10.27
C LYS A 88 26.60 29.56 -9.30
N ARG A 89 27.78 28.94 -9.32
CA ARG A 89 29.05 29.62 -9.06
C ARG A 89 29.30 30.62 -10.20
N THR A 90 29.54 31.89 -9.88
CA THR A 90 30.54 32.83 -10.46
C THR A 90 30.30 34.17 -9.73
N ASP A 91 31.17 34.60 -8.82
CA ASP A 91 32.41 35.39 -9.07
C ASP A 91 32.11 36.72 -9.82
N ASP A 92 31.96 37.80 -9.05
CA ASP A 92 32.64 39.12 -9.15
C ASP A 92 32.17 40.04 -8.00
#